data_AF-A0A077LYU0-F1
#
_entry.id   AF-A0A077LYU0-F1
#
_cell.length_a   1.000
_cell.length_b   1.000
_cell.length_c   1.000
_cell.angle_alpha   90.00
_cell.angle_beta   90.00
_cell.angle_gamma   90.00
#
_symmetry.space_group_name_H-M   'P 1'
#
loop_
_entity.id
_entity.type
_entity.pdbx_description
1 polymer ?
#
loop_
_entity_poly.entity_id
_entity_poly.type
_entity_poly.pdbx_seq_one_letter_code
_entity_poly.pdbx_strand_id
1 'polypeptide(L)'
;MIRPPYTSIWRPIPGTQRIYWASADGEVWSAHTRRVLRPYTNSKGYLVVGLYAEGVRTRVFVHQAVLAAFHGPCPEGLEACHADDDPLNNVVANLRWDSHDGNLDDKVARRTHCPHGHPVEPRRYCRTCRRLYMRARRARTTTTERVAS
;
A
#
# COMPACT_ATOMS: atom_id res chain seq x y z
N MET A 1 15.17 -9.61 -29.05
CA MET A 1 14.39 -9.40 -27.80
C MET A 1 13.64 -8.08 -27.94
N ILE A 2 12.32 -8.08 -27.83
CA ILE A 2 11.51 -6.85 -27.93
C ILE A 2 11.52 -6.20 -26.55
N ARG A 3 12.10 -5.01 -26.45
CA ARG A 3 12.18 -4.24 -25.20
C ARG A 3 11.07 -3.18 -25.15
N PRO A 4 10.64 -2.76 -23.95
CA PRO A 4 9.73 -1.64 -23.78
C PRO A 4 10.38 -0.30 -24.23
N PRO A 5 9.63 0.81 -24.29
CA PRO A 5 10.15 2.10 -24.78
C PRO A 5 11.33 2.64 -23.95
N TYR A 6 12.26 3.35 -24.61
CA TYR A 6 13.56 3.76 -24.08
C TYR A 6 13.53 4.91 -23.04
N THR A 7 12.37 5.51 -22.78
CA THR A 7 12.26 6.69 -21.89
C THR A 7 12.38 6.34 -20.40
N SER A 8 12.16 5.08 -20.03
CA SER A 8 12.20 4.62 -18.64
C SER A 8 13.07 3.37 -18.52
N ILE A 9 13.55 3.09 -17.30
CA ILE A 9 14.22 1.81 -16.98
C ILE A 9 13.12 0.77 -16.82
N TRP A 10 13.26 -0.38 -17.50
CA TRP A 10 12.30 -1.48 -17.41
C TRP A 10 12.95 -2.74 -16.88
N ARG A 11 12.26 -3.44 -15.98
CA ARG A 11 12.70 -4.73 -15.41
C ARG A 11 11.60 -5.78 -15.53
N PRO A 12 11.94 -7.06 -15.74
CA PRO A 12 10.94 -8.11 -15.85
C PRO A 12 10.28 -8.34 -14.49
N ILE A 13 8.96 -8.50 -14.48
CA ILE A 13 8.25 -8.87 -13.25
C ILE A 13 8.57 -10.34 -12.94
N PRO A 14 9.08 -10.67 -11.73
CA PRO A 14 9.38 -12.05 -11.34
C PRO A 14 8.17 -12.97 -11.50
N GLY A 15 8.43 -14.25 -11.83
CA GLY A 15 7.38 -15.26 -11.99
C GLY A 15 6.54 -15.14 -13.27
N THR A 16 6.88 -14.24 -14.19
CA THR A 16 6.13 -14.04 -15.45
C THR A 16 6.84 -14.54 -16.71
N GLN A 17 7.94 -15.28 -16.56
CA GLN A 17 8.75 -15.77 -17.68
C GLN A 17 9.12 -14.67 -18.70
N ARG A 18 9.30 -13.43 -18.21
CA ARG A 18 9.61 -12.21 -18.99
C ARG A 18 8.51 -11.75 -19.96
N ILE A 19 7.27 -12.17 -19.74
CA ILE A 19 6.09 -11.72 -20.51
C ILE A 19 5.68 -10.31 -20.07
N TYR A 20 5.87 -9.96 -18.79
CA TYR A 20 5.53 -8.64 -18.26
C TYR A 20 6.74 -7.94 -17.66
N TRP A 21 6.74 -6.62 -17.80
CA TRP A 21 7.81 -5.73 -17.36
C TRP A 21 7.20 -4.55 -16.60
N ALA A 22 7.90 -4.06 -15.58
CA ALA A 22 7.53 -2.84 -14.89
C ALA A 22 8.59 -1.75 -15.16
N SER A 23 8.14 -0.50 -15.29
CA SER A 23 9.01 0.66 -15.45
C SER A 23 9.35 1.30 -14.11
N ALA A 24 10.42 2.11 -14.07
CA ALA A 24 10.78 2.89 -12.90
C ALA A 24 9.70 3.94 -12.55
N ASP A 25 8.91 4.36 -13.54
CA ASP A 25 7.86 5.38 -13.42
C ASP A 25 6.49 4.78 -13.03
N GLY A 26 6.42 3.47 -12.76
CA GLY A 26 5.19 2.84 -12.28
C GLY A 26 4.26 2.30 -13.37
N GLU A 27 4.77 2.08 -14.57
CA GLU A 27 4.01 1.48 -15.67
C GLU A 27 4.23 -0.04 -15.76
N VAL A 28 3.26 -0.76 -16.34
CA VAL A 28 3.39 -2.20 -16.61
C VAL A 28 3.23 -2.45 -18.11
N TRP A 29 4.19 -3.12 -18.72
CA TRP A 29 4.20 -3.44 -20.16
C TRP A 29 4.07 -4.93 -20.40
N SER A 30 3.39 -5.32 -21.48
CA SER A 30 3.22 -6.71 -21.91
C SER A 30 3.95 -6.97 -23.21
N ALA A 31 4.79 -8.01 -23.22
CA ALA A 31 5.50 -8.49 -24.39
C ALA A 31 4.56 -9.11 -25.44
N HIS A 32 3.45 -9.68 -24.99
CA HIS A 32 2.47 -10.31 -25.86
C HIS A 32 1.70 -9.28 -26.68
N THR A 33 1.14 -8.25 -26.02
CA THR A 33 0.38 -7.19 -26.71
C THR A 33 1.26 -6.05 -27.21
N ARG A 34 2.52 -6.00 -26.79
CA ARG A 34 3.51 -4.95 -27.08
C ARG A 34 3.06 -3.56 -26.64
N ARG A 35 2.31 -3.48 -25.54
CA ARG A 35 1.72 -2.24 -25.04
C ARG A 35 1.91 -2.09 -23.55
N VAL A 36 1.92 -0.84 -23.09
CA VAL A 36 1.68 -0.52 -21.68
C VAL A 36 0.23 -0.90 -21.37
N LEU A 37 0.05 -1.70 -20.33
CA LEU A 37 -1.25 -2.11 -19.84
C LEU A 37 -1.94 -0.92 -19.19
N ARG A 38 -3.23 -0.76 -19.46
CA ARG A 38 -4.04 0.26 -18.80
C ARG A 38 -4.53 -0.30 -17.45
N PRO A 39 -4.04 0.23 -16.31
CA PRO A 39 -4.56 -0.18 -15.01
C PRO A 39 -5.97 0.36 -14.79
N TYR A 40 -6.68 -0.24 -13.85
CA TYR A 40 -7.91 0.32 -13.28
C TYR A 40 -7.73 0.53 -11.77
N THR A 41 -8.46 1.49 -11.23
CA THR A 41 -8.47 1.75 -9.79
C THR A 41 -9.46 0.81 -9.09
N ASN A 42 -9.03 0.12 -8.05
CA ASN A 42 -9.91 -0.73 -7.26
C ASN A 42 -10.75 0.09 -6.25
N SER A 43 -11.62 -0.57 -5.49
CA SER A 43 -12.46 0.07 -4.46
C SER A 43 -11.68 0.71 -3.31
N LYS A 44 -10.39 0.40 -3.16
CA LYS A 44 -9.49 0.96 -2.14
C LYS A 44 -8.56 2.05 -2.70
N GLY A 45 -8.71 2.45 -3.97
CA GLY A 45 -7.88 3.49 -4.59
C GLY A 45 -6.58 3.01 -5.25
N TYR A 46 -6.25 1.72 -5.20
CA TYR A 46 -5.01 1.19 -5.78
C TYR A 46 -5.16 0.82 -7.26
N LEU A 47 -4.11 1.08 -8.03
CA LEU A 47 -4.01 0.65 -9.43
C LEU A 47 -3.76 -0.87 -9.53
N VAL A 48 -4.54 -1.52 -10.39
CA VAL A 48 -4.49 -2.97 -10.62
C VAL A 48 -4.44 -3.26 -12.11
N VAL A 49 -3.63 -4.26 -12.49
CA VAL A 49 -3.57 -4.84 -13.84
C VAL A 49 -3.88 -6.33 -13.81
N GLY A 50 -4.38 -6.87 -14.91
CA GLY A 50 -4.52 -8.31 -15.10
C GLY A 50 -3.31 -8.85 -15.85
N LEU A 51 -2.58 -9.78 -15.22
CA LEU A 51 -1.52 -10.54 -15.88
C LEU A 51 -2.05 -11.91 -16.28
N TYR A 52 -1.65 -12.38 -17.45
CA TYR A 52 -1.94 -13.72 -17.95
C TYR A 52 -0.63 -14.52 -18.03
N ALA A 53 -0.54 -15.58 -17.23
CA ALA A 53 0.57 -16.52 -17.25
C ALA A 53 0.01 -17.94 -17.20
N GLU A 54 0.54 -18.83 -18.04
CA GLU A 54 0.16 -20.26 -18.06
C GLU A 54 -1.36 -20.51 -18.17
N GLY A 55 -2.07 -19.68 -18.94
CA GLY A 55 -3.52 -19.79 -19.12
C GLY A 55 -4.37 -19.24 -17.96
N VAL A 56 -3.75 -18.79 -16.87
CA VAL A 56 -4.41 -18.22 -15.71
C VAL A 56 -4.28 -16.70 -15.71
N ARG A 57 -5.41 -16.02 -15.45
CA ARG A 57 -5.44 -14.57 -15.25
C ARG A 57 -5.34 -14.24 -13.76
N THR A 58 -4.30 -13.52 -13.38
CA THR A 58 -4.10 -13.04 -12.01
C THR A 58 -4.17 -11.52 -11.95
N ARG A 59 -4.87 -10.98 -10.96
CA ARG A 59 -4.89 -9.55 -10.69
C ARG A 59 -3.69 -9.19 -9.84
N VAL A 60 -2.91 -8.20 -10.25
CA VAL A 60 -1.71 -7.76 -9.54
C VAL A 60 -1.77 -6.25 -9.33
N PHE A 61 -1.39 -5.80 -8.14
CA PHE A 61 -1.26 -4.38 -7.83
C PHE A 61 -0.03 -3.79 -8.53
N VAL A 62 -0.18 -2.60 -9.10
CA VAL A 62 0.90 -1.95 -9.85
C VAL A 62 2.12 -1.69 -8.96
N HIS A 63 1.93 -1.12 -7.76
CA HIS A 63 3.03 -0.90 -6.81
C HIS A 63 3.79 -2.19 -6.45
N GLN A 64 3.09 -3.32 -6.27
CA GLN A 64 3.74 -4.60 -5.96
C GLN A 64 4.52 -5.13 -7.17
N ALA A 65 3.97 -5.03 -8.37
CA ALA A 65 4.65 -5.43 -9.61
C ALA A 65 5.92 -4.62 -9.83
N VAL A 66 5.85 -3.31 -9.60
CA VAL A 66 6.97 -2.36 -9.71
C VAL A 66 8.04 -2.70 -8.66
N LEU A 67 7.68 -2.79 -7.38
CA LEU A 67 8.64 -3.18 -6.33
C LEU A 67 9.25 -4.55 -6.60
N ALA A 68 8.46 -5.53 -7.01
CA ALA A 68 8.95 -6.87 -7.32
C ALA A 68 10.02 -6.86 -8.42
N ALA A 69 9.83 -6.04 -9.46
CA ALA A 69 10.76 -5.94 -10.57
C ALA A 69 12.09 -5.25 -10.22
N PHE A 70 12.07 -4.29 -9.28
CA PHE A 70 13.25 -3.48 -8.92
C PHE A 70 13.97 -3.91 -7.64
N HIS A 71 13.20 -4.35 -6.64
CA HIS A 71 13.68 -4.72 -5.30
C HIS A 71 13.52 -6.21 -5.00
N GLY A 72 12.99 -7.00 -5.93
CA GLY A 72 12.73 -8.42 -5.74
C GLY A 72 11.37 -8.70 -5.08
N PRO A 73 10.96 -9.97 -5.01
CA PRO A 73 9.64 -10.36 -4.51
C PRO A 73 9.42 -9.86 -3.08
N CYS A 74 8.15 -9.65 -2.72
CA CYS A 74 7.77 -9.24 -1.39
C CYS A 74 8.37 -10.20 -0.34
N PRO A 75 9.21 -9.70 0.58
CA PRO A 75 9.66 -10.50 1.70
C PRO A 75 8.49 -10.88 2.61
N GLU A 76 8.63 -11.97 3.36
CA GLU A 76 7.61 -12.43 4.29
C GLU A 76 7.32 -11.38 5.37
N GLY A 77 6.04 -11.17 5.69
CA GLY A 77 5.60 -10.22 6.71
C GLY A 77 5.67 -8.74 6.31
N LEU A 78 6.09 -8.43 5.08
CA LEU A 78 6.12 -7.06 4.56
C LEU A 78 4.95 -6.77 3.60
N GLU A 79 4.68 -5.49 3.43
CA GLU A 79 3.73 -4.93 2.49
C GLU A 79 4.39 -3.81 1.68
N ALA A 80 3.81 -3.49 0.54
CA ALA A 80 4.26 -2.37 -0.28
C ALA A 80 3.71 -1.07 0.31
N CYS A 81 4.59 -0.11 0.57
CA CYS A 81 4.24 1.17 1.16
C CYS A 81 4.60 2.33 0.23
N HIS A 82 3.74 3.33 0.20
CA HIS A 82 3.92 4.58 -0.53
C HIS A 82 4.47 5.64 0.42
N ALA A 83 5.62 6.22 0.07
CA ALA A 83 6.26 7.23 0.89
C ALA A 83 5.51 8.56 0.92
N ASP A 84 4.50 8.79 0.08
CA ASP A 84 3.67 10.00 0.05
C ASP A 84 2.21 9.74 0.43
N ASP A 85 1.87 8.52 0.84
CA ASP A 85 0.50 8.07 1.11
C ASP A 85 -0.47 8.16 -0.10
N ASP A 86 0.03 8.35 -1.33
CA ASP A 86 -0.77 8.37 -2.58
C ASP A 86 -0.72 7.01 -3.30
N PRO A 87 -1.81 6.22 -3.31
CA PRO A 87 -1.85 4.91 -3.96
C PRO A 87 -1.72 4.95 -5.50
N LEU A 88 -1.82 6.14 -6.11
CA LEU A 88 -1.67 6.35 -7.54
C LEU A 88 -0.22 6.65 -7.95
N ASN A 89 0.62 7.11 -7.01
CA ASN A 89 2.03 7.39 -7.28
C ASN A 89 2.90 6.13 -7.17
N ASN A 90 3.00 5.39 -8.27
CA ASN A 90 3.65 4.07 -8.30
C ASN A 90 5.12 4.12 -8.79
N VAL A 91 5.78 5.28 -8.76
CA VAL A 91 7.20 5.38 -9.12
C VAL A 91 8.07 4.61 -8.13
N VAL A 92 9.12 3.92 -8.60
CA VAL A 92 9.97 3.05 -7.74
C VAL A 92 10.52 3.81 -6.54
N ALA A 93 10.95 5.06 -6.73
CA ALA A 93 11.52 5.89 -5.66
C ALA A 93 10.51 6.24 -4.54
N ASN A 94 9.20 6.12 -4.81
CA ASN A 94 8.13 6.34 -3.83
C ASN A 94 7.71 5.05 -3.12
N LEU A 95 8.22 3.89 -3.54
CA LEU A 95 7.78 2.60 -3.04
C LEU A 95 8.87 1.93 -2.21
N ARG A 96 8.46 1.18 -1.18
CA ARG A 96 9.33 0.28 -0.43
C ARG A 96 8.58 -0.92 0.12
N TRP A 97 9.30 -1.99 0.41
CA TRP A 97 8.79 -3.06 1.28
C TRP A 97 8.97 -2.63 2.74
N ASP A 98 7.90 -2.68 3.52
CA ASP A 98 7.94 -2.35 4.94
C ASP A 98 6.96 -3.22 5.73
N SER A 99 7.12 -3.28 7.04
CA SER A 99 6.15 -3.92 7.91
C SER A 99 4.90 -3.06 8.03
N HIS A 100 3.76 -3.70 8.29
CA HIS A 100 2.51 -2.99 8.57
C HIS A 100 2.66 -1.98 9.72
N ASP A 101 3.41 -2.35 10.76
CA ASP A 101 3.67 -1.49 11.90
C ASP A 101 4.57 -0.30 11.55
N GLY A 102 5.62 -0.49 10.74
CA GLY A 102 6.48 0.60 10.28
C GLY A 102 5.71 1.61 9.42
N ASN A 103 4.88 1.13 8.50
CA ASN A 103 3.99 1.96 7.69
C ASN A 103 3.02 2.79 8.54
N LEU A 104 2.44 2.18 9.58
CA LEU A 104 1.57 2.88 10.53
C LEU A 104 2.31 3.94 11.35
N ASP A 105 3.57 3.69 11.73
CA ASP A 105 4.37 4.65 12.47
C ASP A 105 4.72 5.89 11.63
N ASP A 106 5.00 5.72 10.34
CA ASP A 106 5.22 6.84 9.42
C ASP A 106 3.98 7.73 9.30
N LYS A 107 2.81 7.11 9.13
CA LYS A 107 1.52 7.81 9.09
C LYS A 107 1.25 8.57 10.39
N VAL A 108 1.68 8.00 11.52
CA VAL A 108 1.58 8.61 12.85
C VAL A 108 2.57 9.76 13.04
N ALA A 109 3.77 9.67 12.46
CA ALA A 109 4.77 10.73 12.53
C ALA A 109 4.34 11.97 11.71
N ARG A 110 3.61 11.77 10.60
CA ARG A 110 3.19 12.84 9.69
C ARG A 110 1.91 13.56 10.09
N ARG A 111 1.05 12.92 10.88
CA ARG A 111 -0.21 13.54 11.30
C ARG A 111 0.05 14.67 12.30
N THR A 112 -0.61 15.80 12.08
CA THR A 112 -0.59 16.94 13.02
C THR A 112 -1.82 16.95 13.94
N HIS A 113 -2.93 16.37 13.48
CA HIS A 113 -4.20 16.30 14.22
C HIS A 113 -4.85 14.92 14.12
N CYS A 114 -5.66 14.56 15.12
CA CYS A 114 -6.51 13.37 15.06
C CYS A 114 -7.84 13.67 14.32
N PRO A 115 -8.66 12.65 14.01
CA PRO A 115 -9.97 12.85 13.36
C PRO A 115 -10.94 13.77 14.11
N HIS A 116 -10.72 14.00 15.41
CA HIS A 116 -11.51 14.92 16.23
C HIS A 116 -10.87 16.32 16.37
N GLY A 117 -9.85 16.63 15.57
CA GLY A 117 -9.20 17.94 15.56
C GLY A 117 -8.26 18.21 16.76
N HIS A 118 -7.95 17.21 17.59
CA HIS A 118 -6.97 17.39 18.66
C HIS A 118 -5.55 17.34 18.10
N PRO A 119 -4.63 18.21 18.54
CA PRO A 119 -3.23 18.11 18.19
C PRO A 119 -2.67 16.76 18.67
N VAL A 120 -1.88 16.11 17.82
CA VAL A 120 -1.27 14.82 18.15
C VAL A 120 0.24 14.95 18.24
N GLU A 121 0.80 14.48 19.35
CA GLU A 121 2.21 14.13 19.47
C GLU A 121 2.49 12.84 18.68
N PRO A 122 3.76 12.53 18.33
CA PRO A 122 4.16 11.31 17.62
C PRO A 122 3.92 10.06 18.49
N ARG A 123 2.67 9.62 18.53
CA ARG A 123 2.16 8.47 19.28
C ARG A 123 1.10 7.81 18.43
N ARG A 124 0.93 6.49 18.45
CA ARG A 124 -0.09 5.83 17.61
C ARG A 124 -1.54 6.26 17.86
N TYR A 125 -1.88 6.70 19.08
CA TYR A 125 -3.22 7.13 19.45
C TYR A 125 -3.26 8.57 19.96
N CYS A 126 -4.39 9.25 19.74
CA CYS A 126 -4.64 10.56 20.33
C CYS A 126 -4.84 10.41 21.85
N ARG A 127 -4.02 11.12 22.65
CA ARG A 127 -4.07 11.09 24.12
C ARG A 127 -5.44 11.55 24.65
N THR A 128 -6.00 12.61 24.07
CA THR A 128 -7.30 13.17 24.47
C THR A 128 -8.43 12.19 24.19
N CYS A 129 -8.52 11.65 22.97
CA CYS A 129 -9.52 10.65 22.62
C CYS A 129 -9.42 9.40 23.49
N ARG A 130 -8.19 8.90 23.74
CA ARG A 130 -7.98 7.72 24.61
C ARG A 130 -8.47 7.99 26.03
N ARG A 131 -8.20 9.18 26.60
CA ARG A 131 -8.69 9.55 27.93
C ARG A 131 -10.22 9.60 27.99
N LEU A 132 -10.86 10.22 26.99
CA LEU A 132 -12.32 10.31 26.91
C LEU A 132 -12.95 8.92 26.81
N TYR A 133 -12.41 8.06 25.94
CA TYR A 133 -12.84 6.67 25.82
C TYR A 133 -12.72 5.91 27.15
N MET A 134 -11.56 5.98 27.82
CA MET A 134 -11.34 5.30 29.09
C MET A 134 -12.29 5.79 30.20
N ARG A 135 -12.58 7.09 30.26
CA ARG A 135 -13.56 7.67 31.20
C ARG A 135 -14.97 7.13 30.93
N ALA A 136 -15.41 7.17 29.67
CA ALA A 136 -16.72 6.67 29.27
C ALA A 136 -16.88 5.17 29.57
N ARG A 137 -15.84 4.38 29.29
CA ARG A 137 -15.82 2.95 29.61
C ARG A 137 -15.98 2.68 31.11
N ARG A 138 -15.23 3.39 31.96
CA ARG A 138 -15.34 3.24 33.43
C ARG A 138 -16.74 3.58 33.93
N ALA A 139 -17.31 4.70 33.49
CA ALA A 139 -18.66 5.11 33.88
C ALA A 139 -19.72 4.03 33.54
N ARG A 140 -19.59 3.36 32.39
CA ARG A 140 -20.49 2.26 32.01
C ARG A 140 -20.38 1.07 32.95
N THR A 141 -19.17 0.66 33.33
CA THR A 141 -18.95 -0.46 34.26
C THR A 141 -19.55 -0.17 35.64
N THR A 142 -19.36 1.04 36.17
CA THR A 142 -19.91 1.43 37.48
C THR A 142 -21.44 1.53 37.49
N THR A 143 -22.06 1.89 36.36
CA THR A 143 -23.52 1.92 36.23
C THR A 143 -24.12 0.52 36.19
N THR A 144 -23.47 -0.46 35.55
CA THR A 144 -23.96 -1.85 35.49
C THR A 144 -23.97 -2.52 36.87
N GLU A 145 -23.00 -2.20 37.72
CA GLU A 145 -22.92 -2.74 39.09
C GLU A 145 -23.98 -2.16 40.04
N ARG A 146 -24.47 -0.93 39.80
CA ARG A 146 -25.50 -0.28 40.63
C ARG A 146 -26.94 -0.71 40.33
N VAL A 147 -27.20 -1.29 39.16
CA VAL A 147 -28.56 -1.73 38.76
C VAL A 147 -28.81 -3.20 39.14
N ALA A 148 -27.77 -3.94 39.54
CA ALA A 148 -27.83 -5.34 39.93
C ALA A 148 -27.92 -5.56 41.46
N SER A 149 -28.25 -4.53 42.24
CA SER A 149 -28.42 -4.57 43.71
C SER A 149 -29.85 -4.24 44.12
#